data_AF-A0A2J4XV34-F1
#
_entry.id   AF-A0A2J4XV34-F1
#
_cell.length_a   1.000
_cell.length_b   1.000
_cell.length_c   1.000
_cell.angle_alpha   90.00
_cell.angle_beta   90.00
_cell.angle_gamma   90.00
#
_symmetry.space_group_name_H-M   'P 1'
#
loop_
_entity.id
_entity.type
_entity.pdbx_description
1 polymer ?
#
loop_
_entity_poly.entity_id
_entity_poly.type
_entity_poly.pdbx_seq_one_letter_code
_entity_poly.pdbx_strand_id
1 'polypeptide(L)' 'MKILHAAIAGTLESSDLVVKVSPYDDGLDITINSEVYKQFGEQITAVVNETLSALNVTQGQIIVEDKGALDCVIRARMQ' A
#
# COMPACT_ATOMS: atom_id res chain seq x y z
N MET A 1 -15.21 -0.31 3.80
CA MET A 1 -15.05 0.38 2.50
C MET A 1 -14.56 -0.62 1.48
N LYS A 2 -15.12 -0.59 0.26
CA LYS A 2 -14.71 -1.46 -0.85
C LYS A 2 -14.08 -0.60 -1.95
N ILE A 3 -13.02 -1.10 -2.57
CA ILE A 3 -12.45 -0.48 -3.77
C ILE A 3 -13.38 -0.80 -4.96
N LEU A 4 -13.95 0.24 -5.57
CA LEU A 4 -14.87 0.10 -6.70
C LEU A 4 -14.22 0.35 -8.06
N HIS A 5 -13.12 1.11 -8.08
CA HIS A 5 -12.41 1.49 -9.30
C HIS A 5 -10.92 1.28 -9.11
N ALA A 6 -10.26 0.91 -10.20
CA ALA A 6 -8.81 0.86 -10.19
C ALA A 6 -8.22 2.27 -10.14
N ALA A 7 -7.20 2.46 -9.32
CA ALA A 7 -6.48 3.73 -9.20
C ALA A 7 -5.00 3.48 -8.92
N ILE A 8 -4.18 4.48 -9.24
CA ILE A 8 -2.74 4.47 -9.01
C ILE A 8 -2.36 5.80 -8.36
N ALA A 9 -1.56 5.75 -7.29
CA ALA A 9 -1.03 6.92 -6.60
C ALA A 9 0.48 6.79 -6.39
N GLY A 10 1.20 7.90 -6.50
CA GLY A 10 2.65 7.98 -6.28
C GLY A 10 3.52 7.74 -7.53
N THR A 11 4.83 7.60 -7.32
CA THR A 11 5.84 7.44 -8.39
C THR A 11 6.92 6.42 -7.97
N LEU A 12 7.60 5.82 -8.95
CA LEU A 12 8.71 4.87 -8.73
C LEU A 12 10.07 5.60 -8.57
N GLU A 13 10.05 6.73 -7.86
CA GLU A 13 11.24 7.50 -7.53
C GLU A 13 11.84 7.06 -6.19
N SER A 14 13.11 7.36 -5.97
CA SER A 14 13.78 7.06 -4.69
C SER A 14 13.04 7.73 -3.53
N SER A 15 12.85 6.99 -2.43
CA SER A 15 12.13 7.46 -1.23
C SER A 15 10.63 7.74 -1.44
N ASP A 16 10.04 7.31 -2.55
CA ASP A 16 8.60 7.28 -2.78
C ASP A 16 8.13 5.85 -3.11
N LEU A 17 6.82 5.69 -3.24
CA LEU A 17 6.17 4.42 -3.56
C LEU A 17 5.05 4.63 -4.57
N VAL A 18 4.73 3.57 -5.31
CA VAL A 18 3.50 3.48 -6.09
C VAL A 18 2.52 2.55 -5.38
N VAL A 19 1.31 3.03 -5.16
CA VAL A 19 0.18 2.25 -4.67
C VAL A 19 -0.78 2.04 -5.82
N LYS A 20 -1.09 0.78 -6.13
CA LYS A 20 -2.11 0.39 -7.10
C LYS A 20 -3.25 -0.26 -6.33
N VAL A 21 -4.47 0.22 -6.57
CA VAL A 21 -5.68 -0.40 -6.01
C VAL A 21 -6.57 -0.87 -7.15
N SER A 22 -7.26 -1.97 -6.94
CA SER A 22 -8.23 -2.52 -7.88
C SER A 22 -9.36 -3.22 -7.13
N PRO A 23 -10.56 -3.32 -7.72
CA PRO A 23 -11.63 -4.17 -7.18
C PRO A 23 -11.15 -5.63 -7.09
N TYR A 24 -11.48 -6.28 -5.98
CA TYR A 24 -11.20 -7.69 -5.76
C TYR A 24 -12.39 -8.28 -4.98
N ASP A 25 -12.86 -9.46 -5.37
CA ASP A 25 -14.09 -10.02 -4.80
C ASP A 25 -13.84 -10.81 -3.51
N ASP A 26 -12.64 -11.38 -3.33
CA ASP A 26 -12.28 -12.23 -2.20
C ASP A 26 -11.55 -11.46 -1.08
N GLY A 27 -12.21 -10.43 -0.54
CA GLY A 27 -11.68 -9.68 0.62
C GLY A 27 -10.50 -8.77 0.26
N LEU A 28 -9.45 -8.79 1.09
CA LEU A 28 -8.26 -7.96 0.90
C LEU A 28 -7.09 -8.80 0.41
N ASP A 29 -6.58 -8.46 -0.77
CA ASP A 29 -5.34 -8.99 -1.31
C ASP A 29 -4.26 -7.90 -1.25
N ILE A 30 -3.20 -8.12 -0.47
CA ILE A 30 -2.15 -7.12 -0.24
C ILE A 30 -0.82 -7.69 -0.67
N THR A 31 -0.20 -7.07 -1.67
CA THR A 31 1.15 -7.40 -2.15
C THR A 31 2.08 -6.22 -1.94
N ILE A 32 3.20 -6.42 -1.25
CA ILE A 32 4.20 -5.38 -0.97
C ILE A 32 5.54 -5.82 -1.57
N ASN A 33 6.06 -5.01 -2.49
CA ASN A 33 7.37 -5.16 -3.08
C ASN A 33 8.22 -3.96 -2.68
N SER A 34 9.30 -4.19 -1.94
CA SER A 34 10.21 -3.12 -1.48
C SER A 34 11.67 -3.50 -1.68
N GLU A 35 12.50 -2.56 -2.11
CA GLU A 35 13.96 -2.74 -2.18
C GLU A 35 14.59 -2.95 -0.79
N VAL A 36 13.95 -2.40 0.26
CA VAL A 36 14.40 -2.50 1.65
C VAL A 36 13.58 -3.49 2.47
N TYR A 37 12.75 -4.33 1.82
CA TYR A 37 11.86 -5.29 2.48
C TYR A 37 12.59 -6.21 3.46
N LYS A 38 13.82 -6.62 3.15
CA LYS A 38 14.60 -7.49 4.04
C LYS A 38 14.91 -6.87 5.40
N GLN A 39 14.98 -5.54 5.49
CA GLN A 39 15.32 -4.81 6.72
C GLN A 39 14.07 -4.25 7.40
N PHE A 40 13.09 -3.78 6.62
CA PHE A 40 11.93 -3.04 7.14
C PHE A 40 10.57 -3.65 6.73
N GLY A 41 10.54 -4.85 6.15
CA GLY A 41 9.32 -5.45 5.61
C GLY A 41 8.19 -5.60 6.61
N GLU A 42 8.49 -5.95 7.87
CA GLU A 42 7.49 -6.03 8.94
C GLU A 42 6.89 -4.66 9.26
N GLN A 43 7.72 -3.62 9.33
CA GLN A 43 7.28 -2.25 9.62
C GLN A 43 6.45 -1.69 8.46
N ILE A 44 6.90 -1.84 7.22
CA ILE A 44 6.15 -1.42 6.02
C ILE A 44 4.78 -2.10 5.99
N THR A 45 4.76 -3.42 6.23
CA THR A 45 3.52 -4.21 6.27
C THR A 45 2.58 -3.73 7.39
N ALA A 46 3.12 -3.44 8.57
CA ALA A 46 2.32 -2.89 9.67
C ALA A 46 1.70 -1.54 9.29
N VAL A 47 2.48 -0.62 8.74
CA VAL A 47 2.01 0.72 8.33
C VAL A 47 0.93 0.63 7.26
N VAL A 48 1.08 -0.23 6.25
CA VAL A 48 0.08 -0.44 5.19
C VAL A 48 -1.22 -0.98 5.81
N ASN A 49 -1.14 -2.00 6.65
CA ASN A 49 -2.31 -2.60 7.29
C ASN A 49 -3.02 -1.64 8.26
N GLU A 50 -2.27 -0.89 9.07
CA GLU A 50 -2.80 0.17 9.93
C GLU A 50 -3.56 1.22 9.12
N THR A 51 -3.00 1.63 7.98
CA THR A 51 -3.61 2.65 7.12
C THR A 51 -4.91 2.14 6.49
N LEU A 52 -4.91 0.92 5.95
CA LEU A 52 -6.13 0.29 5.42
C LEU A 52 -7.20 0.10 6.49
N SER A 53 -6.80 -0.30 7.69
CA SER A 53 -7.70 -0.47 8.83
C SER A 53 -8.32 0.87 9.28
N ALA A 54 -7.50 1.93 9.36
CA ALA A 54 -7.98 3.28 9.69
C ALA A 54 -8.97 3.82 8.65
N LEU A 55 -8.75 3.52 7.37
CA LEU A 55 -9.67 3.84 6.27
C LEU A 55 -10.88 2.88 6.20
N ASN A 56 -10.95 1.89 7.10
CA ASN A 56 -11.95 0.83 7.12
C ASN A 56 -12.05 0.11 5.77
N VAL A 57 -10.96 -0.05 5.02
CA VAL A 57 -10.96 -0.82 3.77
C VAL A 57 -11.09 -2.30 4.14
N THR A 58 -12.07 -2.97 3.54
CA THR A 58 -12.41 -4.37 3.84
C THR A 58 -12.38 -5.26 2.61
N GLN A 59 -12.30 -4.67 1.41
CA GLN A 59 -12.32 -5.40 0.15
C GLN A 59 -11.61 -4.63 -0.96
N GLY A 60 -10.71 -5.30 -1.68
CA GLY A 60 -9.91 -4.75 -2.75
C GLY A 60 -8.54 -5.42 -2.85
N GLN A 61 -7.90 -5.29 -4.00
CA GLN A 61 -6.50 -5.65 -4.19
C GLN A 61 -5.65 -4.39 -4.07
N ILE A 62 -4.56 -4.48 -3.31
CA ILE A 62 -3.62 -3.40 -3.04
C ILE A 62 -2.22 -3.92 -3.35
N ILE A 63 -1.54 -3.26 -4.29
CA ILE A 63 -0.16 -3.55 -4.64
C ILE A 63 0.68 -2.32 -4.32
N VAL A 64 1.68 -2.48 -3.47
CA VAL A 64 2.62 -1.44 -3.08
C VAL A 64 3.99 -1.75 -3.67
N GLU A 65 4.51 -0.85 -4.49
CA GLU A 65 5.88 -0.89 -5.01
C GLU A 65 6.68 0.25 -4.36
N ASP A 66 7.59 -0.10 -3.46
CA ASP A 66 8.31 0.83 -2.59
C ASP A 66 9.81 0.89 -2.92
N LYS A 67 10.34 2.12 -3.00
CA LYS A 67 11.78 2.39 -3.18
C LYS A 67 12.39 3.05 -1.94
N GLY A 68 12.08 2.52 -0.77
CA GLY A 68 12.62 3.00 0.51
C GLY A 68 11.92 4.25 1.03
N ALA A 69 10.60 4.35 0.81
CA ALA A 69 9.79 5.41 1.36
C ALA A 69 9.68 5.31 2.89
N LEU A 70 9.58 6.47 3.55
CA LEU A 70 9.34 6.54 4.99
C LEU A 70 7.88 6.24 5.32
N ASP A 71 7.61 5.81 6.54
CA ASP A 71 6.26 5.48 7.03
C ASP A 71 5.24 6.62 6.84
N CYS A 72 5.67 7.88 6.90
CA CYS A 72 4.78 9.03 6.64
C CYS A 72 4.42 9.17 5.16
N VAL A 73 5.35 8.85 4.26
CA VAL A 73 5.13 8.90 2.80
C VAL A 73 4.20 7.77 2.40
N ILE A 74 4.39 6.56 2.95
CA ILE A 74 3.48 5.42 2.75
C ILE A 74 2.05 5.81 3.10
N ARG A 75 1.83 6.35 4.30
CA ARG A 75 0.49 6.82 4.74
C ARG A 75 -0.07 7.88 3.81
N ALA A 76 0.73 8.88 3.45
CA ALA A 76 0.29 10.00 2.60
C ALA A 76 -0.07 9.59 1.17
N ARG A 77 0.49 8.49 0.65
CA ARG A 77 0.14 7.96 -0.69
C ARG A 77 -1.09 7.07 -0.68
N MET A 78 -1.47 6.54 0.47
CA MET A 78 -2.60 5.62 0.63
C MET A 78 -3.92 6.31 1.00
N GLN A 79 -3.86 7.54 1.53
CA GLN A 79 -5.04 8.37 1.86
C GLN A 79 -5.52 9.14 0.64
#